data_AF-S8FTB7-F1
#
_entry.id   AF-S8FTB7-F1
#
_cell.length_a   1.000
_cell.length_b   1.000
_cell.length_c   1.000
_cell.angle_alpha   90.00
_cell.angle_beta   90.00
_cell.angle_gamma   90.00
#
_symmetry.space_group_name_H-M   'P 1'
#
loop_
_entity.id
_entity.type
_entity.pdbx_description
1 polymer ?
#
loop_
_entity_poly.entity_id
_entity_poly.type
_entity_poly.pdbx_seq_one_letter_code
_entity_poly.pdbx_strand_id
1 'polypeptide(L)'
;MASIDVAEDAPQPSPEVLKKLETAKEKKDVGDQAFKTGDWKSALRSYHESLLYLRGLDKNALSPVAAATAPPPIDGTTQPKQKTEADEIMEKIYSNMSACHLKQSNWRRAIETADKALAINEDNYKALFRKAKGLGETGYFEKAEKMLEDLLKKNESDAPAINAELTRLRAMDKEREKAQNQKFKGDESFCSARRSLTQM
;
A
#
# COMPACT_ATOMS: atom_id res chain seq x y z
N MET A 1 29.55 49.44 17.75
CA MET A 1 29.72 48.02 17.36
C MET A 1 28.38 47.35 17.57
N ALA A 2 27.63 47.17 16.49
CA ALA A 2 26.30 46.58 16.48
C ALA A 2 26.38 45.23 15.79
N SER A 3 26.24 44.16 16.55
CA SER A 3 26.01 42.78 16.07
C SER A 3 25.37 42.02 17.23
N ILE A 4 24.06 42.21 17.43
CA ILE A 4 23.24 41.26 18.18
C ILE A 4 22.74 40.29 17.12
N ASP A 5 23.44 39.17 17.00
CA ASP A 5 23.00 38.04 16.20
C ASP A 5 21.71 37.50 16.82
N VAL A 6 20.58 37.94 16.28
CA VAL A 6 19.28 37.29 16.47
C VAL A 6 19.35 36.00 15.66
N ALA A 7 19.96 34.97 16.26
CA ALA A 7 19.84 33.61 15.78
C ALA A 7 18.35 33.26 15.83
N GLU A 8 17.78 33.14 14.64
CA GLU A 8 16.44 32.67 14.34
C GLU A 8 16.28 31.26 14.93
N ASP A 9 15.77 31.19 16.16
CA ASP A 9 15.46 29.95 16.88
C ASP A 9 14.27 29.29 16.18
N ALA A 10 14.55 28.58 15.08
CA ALA A 10 13.62 27.62 14.53
C ALA A 10 13.30 26.61 15.66
N PRO A 11 12.02 26.33 15.96
CA PRO A 11 11.65 25.49 17.08
C PRO A 11 12.24 24.10 16.89
N GLN A 12 13.34 23.83 17.61
CA GLN A 12 13.99 22.55 17.60
C GLN A 12 12.98 21.50 18.06
N PRO A 13 12.86 20.35 17.36
CA PRO A 13 11.94 19.30 17.78
C PRO A 13 12.30 18.91 19.21
N SER A 14 11.34 19.06 20.13
CA SER A 14 11.54 18.74 21.54
C SER A 14 12.20 17.35 21.71
N PRO A 15 13.06 17.13 22.73
CA PRO A 15 13.77 15.87 22.91
C PRO A 15 12.83 14.65 23.02
N GLU A 16 11.56 14.87 23.37
CA GLU A 16 10.53 13.84 23.36
C GLU A 16 10.14 13.38 21.94
N VAL A 17 10.13 14.27 20.96
CA VAL A 17 9.84 13.96 19.55
C VAL A 17 10.96 13.10 18.95
N LEU A 18 12.21 13.43 19.26
CA LEU A 18 13.38 12.65 18.83
C LEU A 18 13.34 11.23 19.39
N LYS A 19 13.10 11.07 20.70
CA LYS A 19 12.96 9.74 21.32
C LYS A 19 11.85 8.90 20.67
N LYS A 20 10.68 9.50 20.42
CA LYS A 20 9.56 8.82 19.74
C LYS A 20 9.91 8.42 18.30
N LEU A 21 10.65 9.26 17.57
CA LEU A 21 11.15 8.93 16.23
C LEU A 21 12.16 7.78 16.27
N GLU A 22 13.08 7.78 17.24
CA GLU A 22 14.04 6.68 17.44
C GLU A 22 13.31 5.37 17.76
N THR A 23 12.37 5.38 18.71
CA THR A 23 11.56 4.20 19.03
C THR A 23 10.79 3.70 17.80
N ALA A 24 10.26 4.61 16.97
CA ALA A 24 9.59 4.21 15.73
C ALA A 24 10.55 3.50 14.74
N LYS A 25 11.79 3.99 14.61
CA LYS A 25 12.84 3.36 13.78
C LYS A 25 13.21 1.97 14.30
N GLU A 26 13.42 1.83 15.61
CA GLU A 26 13.70 0.52 16.23
C GLU A 26 12.58 -0.48 15.97
N LYS A 27 11.31 -0.07 16.14
CA LYS A 27 10.16 -0.94 15.89
C LYS A 27 10.04 -1.34 14.42
N LYS A 28 10.38 -0.45 13.49
CA LYS A 28 10.48 -0.77 12.07
C LYS A 28 11.57 -1.83 11.83
N ASP A 29 12.74 -1.67 12.42
CA ASP A 29 13.85 -2.61 12.24
C ASP A 29 13.52 -4.00 12.82
N VAL A 30 12.86 -4.07 13.97
CA VAL A 30 12.31 -5.32 14.52
C VAL A 30 11.32 -5.97 13.53
N GLY A 31 10.46 -5.17 12.89
CA GLY A 31 9.56 -5.63 11.84
C GLY A 31 10.31 -6.18 10.62
N ASP A 32 11.37 -5.51 10.19
CA ASP A 32 12.21 -5.94 9.06
C ASP A 32 12.95 -7.25 9.38
N GLN A 33 13.39 -7.45 10.63
CA GLN A 33 13.99 -8.71 11.08
C GLN A 33 12.95 -9.84 11.12
N ALA A 34 11.75 -9.59 11.67
CA ALA A 34 10.66 -10.57 11.67
C ALA A 34 10.21 -10.93 10.23
N PHE A 35 10.28 -9.97 9.30
CA PHE A 35 10.02 -10.23 7.88
C PHE A 35 11.06 -11.18 7.28
N LYS A 36 12.35 -11.00 7.63
CA LYS A 36 13.42 -11.90 7.17
C LYS A 36 13.29 -13.31 7.75
N THR A 37 12.84 -13.45 9.00
CA THR A 37 12.61 -14.75 9.63
C THR A 37 11.33 -15.45 9.15
N GLY A 38 10.51 -14.76 8.35
CA GLY A 38 9.26 -15.30 7.81
C GLY A 38 8.06 -15.20 8.76
N ASP A 39 8.20 -14.55 9.92
CA ASP A 39 7.08 -14.26 10.81
C ASP A 39 6.37 -12.96 10.39
N TRP A 40 5.51 -13.09 9.37
CA TRP A 40 4.74 -11.98 8.82
C TRP A 40 3.76 -11.37 9.83
N LYS A 41 3.29 -12.15 10.81
CA LYS A 41 2.29 -11.69 11.79
C LYS A 41 2.95 -10.80 12.84
N SER A 42 4.09 -11.24 13.38
CA SER A 42 4.88 -10.42 14.30
C SER A 42 5.44 -9.19 13.59
N ALA A 43 5.89 -9.32 12.33
CA ALA A 43 6.31 -8.18 11.52
C ALA A 43 5.20 -7.12 11.40
N LEU A 44 3.97 -7.53 11.03
CA LEU A 44 2.82 -6.63 10.99
C LEU A 44 2.59 -5.95 12.34
N ARG A 45 2.64 -6.69 13.46
CA ARG A 45 2.46 -6.10 14.80
C ARG A 45 3.49 -4.99 15.07
N SER A 46 4.77 -5.24 14.81
CA SER A 46 5.84 -4.27 15.03
C SER A 46 5.69 -3.04 14.13
N TYR A 47 5.27 -3.22 12.87
CA TYR A 47 4.95 -2.11 11.97
C TYR A 47 3.78 -1.25 12.46
N HIS A 48 2.71 -1.87 12.98
CA HIS A 48 1.59 -1.12 13.57
C HIS A 48 2.03 -0.33 14.80
N GLU A 49 2.89 -0.91 15.64
CA GLU A 49 3.44 -0.23 16.81
C GLU A 49 4.31 0.98 16.39
N SER A 50 5.17 0.81 15.38
CA SER A 50 5.94 1.92 14.80
C SER A 50 5.03 3.05 14.27
N LEU A 51 3.98 2.71 13.52
CA LEU A 51 3.00 3.68 13.01
C LEU A 51 2.25 4.41 14.13
N LEU A 52 2.03 3.76 15.28
CA LEU A 52 1.37 4.39 16.42
C LEU A 52 2.25 5.51 17.00
N TYR A 53 3.55 5.28 17.13
CA TYR A 53 4.49 6.31 17.56
C TYR A 53 4.59 7.44 16.54
N LEU A 54 4.66 7.14 15.24
CA LEU A 54 4.72 8.15 14.18
C LEU A 54 3.45 9.00 14.09
N ARG A 55 2.25 8.39 14.13
CA ARG A 55 0.98 9.15 14.18
C ARG A 55 0.78 9.88 15.50
N GLY A 56 1.35 9.38 16.59
CA GLY A 56 1.39 10.07 17.88
C GLY A 56 2.15 11.39 17.81
N LEU A 57 3.17 11.49 16.95
CA LEU A 57 3.89 12.73 16.67
C LEU A 57 3.03 13.72 15.90
N ASP A 58 2.30 13.26 14.88
CA ASP A 58 1.36 14.10 14.11
C ASP A 58 0.26 14.71 14.98
N LYS A 59 -0.26 13.94 15.95
CA LYS A 59 -1.23 14.46 16.93
C LYS A 59 -0.60 15.46 17.91
N ASN A 60 0.69 15.32 18.21
CA ASN A 60 1.40 16.30 19.04
C ASN A 60 1.71 17.59 18.27
N ALA A 61 1.80 17.53 16.94
CA ALA A 61 1.87 18.69 16.05
C ALA A 61 0.48 19.34 15.80
N LEU A 62 -0.61 18.61 16.05
CA LEU A 62 -1.97 19.12 16.12
C LEU A 62 -2.29 19.57 17.55
N SER A 63 -1.74 20.71 17.95
CA SER A 63 -2.05 21.37 19.23
C SER A 63 -3.57 21.49 19.45
N PRO A 64 -4.11 21.24 20.67
CA PRO A 64 -5.54 21.19 20.95
C PRO A 64 -6.23 22.57 21.02
N VAL A 65 -5.75 23.58 20.29
CA VAL A 65 -6.36 24.93 20.32
C VAL A 65 -7.53 25.07 19.32
N ALA A 66 -7.78 24.09 18.45
CA ALA A 66 -8.89 24.16 17.48
C ALA A 66 -10.10 23.26 17.82
N ALA A 67 -10.17 22.68 19.02
CA ALA A 67 -11.21 21.71 19.40
C ALA A 67 -12.45 22.32 20.11
N ALA A 68 -12.79 23.59 19.85
CA ALA A 68 -13.93 24.22 20.53
C ALA A 68 -15.06 24.79 19.64
N THR A 69 -14.88 25.04 18.34
CA THR A 69 -15.95 25.72 17.56
C THR A 69 -15.97 25.44 16.04
N ALA A 70 -16.13 24.19 15.60
CA ALA A 70 -16.57 23.94 14.22
C ALA A 70 -17.28 22.58 14.04
N PRO A 71 -18.35 22.51 13.20
CA PRO A 71 -19.08 21.28 12.89
C PRO A 71 -18.20 20.30 12.08
N PRO A 72 -18.59 19.01 11.97
CA PRO A 72 -17.72 17.98 11.41
C PRO A 72 -17.41 18.25 9.93
N PRO A 73 -16.13 18.19 9.49
CA PRO A 73 -15.81 18.21 8.08
C PRO A 73 -16.04 16.81 7.48
N ILE A 74 -17.06 16.75 6.66
CA ILE A 74 -17.21 15.82 5.53
C ILE A 74 -16.10 16.11 4.50
N ASP A 75 -15.60 15.06 3.87
CA ASP A 75 -14.64 15.02 2.75
C ASP A 75 -13.17 15.41 2.99
N GLY A 76 -12.33 14.36 2.94
CA GLY A 76 -11.22 14.26 1.98
C GLY A 76 -10.49 15.53 1.59
N THR A 77 -9.72 16.13 2.50
CA THR A 77 -8.69 17.11 2.14
C THR A 77 -7.33 16.63 2.62
N THR A 78 -6.64 15.98 1.69
CA THR A 78 -5.18 15.83 1.64
C THR A 78 -4.57 17.23 1.75
N GLN A 79 -4.09 17.60 2.93
CA GLN A 79 -3.21 18.77 3.06
C GLN A 79 -1.83 18.38 2.50
N PRO A 80 -1.20 19.23 1.67
CA PRO A 80 0.17 19.00 1.22
C PRO A 80 1.10 19.24 2.42
N LYS A 81 1.28 18.22 3.26
CA LYS A 81 2.23 18.22 4.35
C LYS A 81 3.63 18.18 3.76
N GLN A 82 4.49 19.09 4.19
CA GLN A 82 5.93 19.01 3.98
C GLN A 82 6.38 17.58 4.31
N LYS A 83 6.98 16.87 3.35
CA LYS A 83 7.50 15.50 3.53
C LYS A 83 8.45 15.51 4.72
N THR A 84 7.93 15.13 5.88
CA THR A 84 8.72 15.11 7.11
C THR A 84 9.44 13.77 7.16
N GLU A 85 10.57 13.66 7.86
CA GLU A 85 11.26 12.37 8.02
C GLU A 85 10.32 11.24 8.50
N ALA A 86 9.30 11.61 9.29
CA ALA A 86 8.24 10.70 9.73
C ALA A 86 7.41 10.13 8.56
N ASP A 87 7.07 10.94 7.55
CA ASP A 87 6.31 10.52 6.38
C ASP A 87 7.11 9.53 5.52
N GLU A 88 8.41 9.76 5.36
CA GLU A 88 9.30 8.83 4.66
C GLU A 88 9.41 7.49 5.38
N ILE A 89 9.44 7.50 6.70
CA ILE A 89 9.44 6.26 7.50
C ILE A 89 8.07 5.57 7.37
N MET A 90 6.96 6.31 7.44
CA MET A 90 5.61 5.78 7.27
C MET A 90 5.42 5.13 5.90
N GLU A 91 5.90 5.77 4.84
CA GLU A 91 5.88 5.25 3.47
C GLU A 91 6.56 3.89 3.39
N LYS A 92 7.78 3.77 3.95
CA LYS A 92 8.55 2.52 3.96
C LYS A 92 7.82 1.43 4.75
N ILE A 93 7.22 1.79 5.89
CA ILE A 93 6.44 0.85 6.71
C ILE A 93 5.23 0.34 5.95
N TYR A 94 4.42 1.22 5.34
CA TYR A 94 3.27 0.81 4.54
C TYR A 94 3.68 -0.07 3.33
N SER A 95 4.80 0.28 2.69
CA SER A 95 5.41 -0.51 1.63
C SER A 95 5.76 -1.94 2.12
N ASN A 96 6.38 -2.09 3.30
CA ASN A 96 6.73 -3.39 3.88
C ASN A 96 5.51 -4.17 4.39
N MET A 97 4.51 -3.50 4.97
CA MET A 97 3.24 -4.12 5.38
C MET A 97 2.48 -4.70 4.18
N SER A 98 2.48 -4.00 3.03
CA SER A 98 1.86 -4.53 1.82
C SER A 98 2.52 -5.84 1.36
N ALA A 99 3.86 -5.95 1.49
CA ALA A 99 4.58 -7.19 1.23
C ALA A 99 4.17 -8.33 2.19
N CYS A 100 4.02 -8.02 3.49
CA CYS A 100 3.54 -9.00 4.48
C CYS A 100 2.14 -9.51 4.15
N HIS A 101 1.24 -8.63 3.70
CA HIS A 101 -0.11 -9.00 3.32
C HIS A 101 -0.16 -9.84 2.04
N LEU A 102 0.69 -9.55 1.05
CA LEU A 102 0.85 -10.39 -0.14
C LEU A 102 1.31 -11.80 0.23
N LYS A 103 2.25 -11.94 1.18
CA LYS A 103 2.72 -13.26 1.66
C LYS A 103 1.66 -14.04 2.43
N GLN A 104 0.71 -13.34 3.06
CA GLN A 104 -0.42 -13.95 3.77
C GLN A 104 -1.66 -14.17 2.87
N SER A 105 -1.54 -13.95 1.56
CA SER A 105 -2.66 -14.03 0.60
C SER A 105 -3.83 -13.09 0.92
N ASN A 106 -3.57 -12.02 1.68
CA ASN A 106 -4.55 -11.01 2.05
C ASN A 106 -4.54 -9.87 1.02
N TRP A 107 -5.00 -10.17 -0.20
CA TRP A 107 -4.87 -9.28 -1.38
C TRP A 107 -5.51 -7.92 -1.18
N ARG A 108 -6.73 -7.88 -0.65
CA ARG A 108 -7.46 -6.63 -0.40
C ARG A 108 -6.71 -5.70 0.55
N ARG A 109 -6.20 -6.23 1.67
CA ARG A 109 -5.41 -5.44 2.63
C ARG A 109 -4.07 -5.01 2.03
N ALA A 110 -3.45 -5.85 1.20
CA ALA A 110 -2.22 -5.47 0.51
C ALA A 110 -2.42 -4.24 -0.38
N ILE A 111 -3.52 -4.19 -1.13
CA ILE A 111 -3.89 -3.03 -1.97
C ILE A 111 -4.14 -1.79 -1.10
N GLU A 112 -4.99 -1.90 -0.07
CA GLU A 112 -5.30 -0.78 0.83
C GLU A 112 -4.04 -0.20 1.49
N THR A 113 -3.07 -1.06 1.83
CA THR A 113 -1.82 -0.63 2.47
C THR A 113 -0.84 -0.03 1.47
N ALA A 114 -0.80 -0.56 0.25
CA ALA A 114 -0.03 0.03 -0.84
C ALA A 114 -0.58 1.41 -1.24
N ASP A 115 -1.91 1.58 -1.28
CA ASP A 115 -2.55 2.88 -1.54
C ASP A 115 -2.18 3.93 -0.50
N LYS A 116 -2.08 3.55 0.77
CA LYS A 116 -1.58 4.45 1.83
C LYS A 116 -0.13 4.87 1.63
N ALA A 117 0.72 3.96 1.14
CA ALA A 117 2.09 4.31 0.79
C ALA A 117 2.14 5.28 -0.40
N LEU A 118 1.31 5.04 -1.42
CA LEU A 118 1.21 5.89 -2.61
C LEU A 118 0.64 7.27 -2.31
N ALA A 119 -0.28 7.38 -1.34
CA ALA A 119 -0.80 8.67 -0.88
C ALA A 119 0.28 9.56 -0.24
N ILE A 120 1.38 8.97 0.26
CA ILE A 120 2.54 9.70 0.78
C ILE A 120 3.56 9.93 -0.34
N ASN A 121 3.83 8.89 -1.13
CA ASN A 121 4.77 8.92 -2.24
C ASN A 121 4.22 8.17 -3.46
N GLU A 122 3.65 8.92 -4.39
CA GLU A 122 3.00 8.38 -5.58
C GLU A 122 3.99 7.66 -6.52
N ASP A 123 5.27 8.04 -6.48
CA ASP A 123 6.33 7.46 -7.31
C ASP A 123 7.09 6.32 -6.61
N ASN A 124 6.58 5.78 -5.50
CA ASN A 124 7.19 4.59 -4.89
C ASN A 124 7.00 3.34 -5.77
N TYR A 125 8.05 3.01 -6.51
CA TYR A 125 8.14 1.82 -7.36
C TYR A 125 7.71 0.53 -6.65
N LYS A 126 8.17 0.29 -5.42
CA LYS A 126 7.91 -0.95 -4.69
C LYS A 126 6.45 -1.04 -4.23
N ALA A 127 5.81 0.09 -3.93
CA ALA A 127 4.39 0.12 -3.58
C ALA A 127 3.51 -0.13 -4.82
N LEU A 128 3.83 0.51 -5.95
CA LEU A 128 3.14 0.29 -7.23
C LEU A 128 3.19 -1.17 -7.67
N PHE A 129 4.38 -1.77 -7.68
CA PHE A 129 4.56 -3.18 -8.06
C PHE A 129 3.71 -4.12 -7.19
N ARG A 130 3.71 -3.89 -5.86
CA ARG A 130 2.95 -4.71 -4.91
C ARG A 130 1.44 -4.51 -5.05
N LYS A 131 0.99 -3.29 -5.35
CA LYS A 131 -0.42 -2.99 -5.65
C LYS A 131 -0.88 -3.72 -6.90
N ALA A 132 -0.12 -3.65 -7.99
CA ALA A 132 -0.44 -4.34 -9.23
C ALA A 132 -0.54 -5.85 -9.03
N LYS A 133 0.40 -6.44 -8.27
CA LYS A 133 0.35 -7.85 -7.89
C LYS A 133 -0.92 -8.21 -7.11
N GLY A 134 -1.29 -7.41 -6.11
CA GLY A 134 -2.52 -7.62 -5.34
C GLY A 134 -3.79 -7.51 -6.20
N LEU A 135 -3.84 -6.58 -7.15
CA LEU A 135 -4.95 -6.41 -8.08
C LEU A 135 -5.12 -7.62 -9.00
N GLY A 136 -4.00 -8.16 -9.52
CA GLY A 136 -4.00 -9.36 -10.35
C GLY A 136 -4.56 -10.58 -9.62
N GLU A 137 -4.15 -10.81 -8.37
CA GLU A 137 -4.66 -11.92 -7.55
C GLU A 137 -6.16 -11.74 -7.19
N THR A 138 -6.63 -10.49 -7.11
CA THR A 138 -8.06 -10.18 -6.88
C THR A 138 -8.91 -10.39 -8.14
N GLY A 139 -8.28 -10.54 -9.32
CA GLY A 139 -8.95 -10.74 -10.61
C GLY A 139 -9.12 -9.46 -11.44
N TYR A 140 -8.53 -8.34 -11.04
CA TYR A 140 -8.51 -7.10 -11.83
C TYR A 140 -7.30 -7.09 -12.78
N PHE A 141 -7.25 -8.05 -13.72
CA PHE A 141 -6.10 -8.28 -14.61
C PHE A 141 -5.78 -7.07 -15.48
N GLU A 142 -6.78 -6.50 -16.16
CA GLU A 142 -6.59 -5.33 -17.03
C GLU A 142 -5.94 -4.14 -16.31
N LYS A 143 -6.37 -3.86 -15.07
CA LYS A 143 -5.82 -2.77 -14.26
C LYS A 143 -4.40 -3.08 -13.78
N ALA A 144 -4.14 -4.34 -13.44
CA ALA A 144 -2.82 -4.79 -13.02
C ALA A 144 -1.81 -4.72 -14.18
N GLU A 145 -2.21 -5.15 -15.38
CA GLU A 145 -1.35 -5.09 -16.58
C GLU A 145 -0.98 -3.66 -16.95
N LYS A 146 -1.96 -2.75 -17.06
CA LYS A 146 -1.70 -1.33 -17.34
C LYS A 146 -0.72 -0.73 -16.33
N MET A 147 -0.92 -1.02 -15.04
CA MET A 147 -0.04 -0.51 -13.99
C MET A 147 1.39 -1.05 -14.10
N LEU A 148 1.56 -2.34 -14.44
CA LEU A 148 2.88 -2.94 -14.65
C LEU A 148 3.56 -2.42 -15.94
N GLU A 149 2.81 -2.19 -17.01
CA GLU A 149 3.32 -1.60 -18.25
C GLU A 149 3.79 -0.15 -18.04
N ASP A 150 3.02 0.66 -17.31
CA ASP A 150 3.43 2.01 -16.97
C ASP A 150 4.65 2.03 -16.03
N LEU A 151 4.73 1.04 -15.13
CA LEU A 151 5.90 0.86 -14.27
C LEU A 151 7.16 0.50 -15.08
N LEU A 152 7.01 -0.36 -16.09
CA LEU A 152 8.08 -0.75 -17.01
C LEU A 152 8.63 0.45 -17.80
N LYS A 153 7.75 1.34 -18.26
CA LYS A 153 8.14 2.58 -18.97
C LYS A 153 8.88 3.55 -18.06
N LYS A 154 8.51 3.63 -16.78
CA LYS A 154 9.14 4.53 -15.81
C LYS A 154 10.50 4.01 -15.34
N ASN A 155 10.65 2.70 -15.17
CA ASN A 155 11.85 2.09 -14.60
C ASN A 155 12.17 0.76 -15.29
N GLU A 156 13.21 0.74 -16.11
CA GLU A 156 13.66 -0.47 -16.83
C GLU A 156 14.53 -1.40 -15.98
N SER A 157 15.06 -0.94 -14.83
CA SER A 157 16.00 -1.73 -14.01
C SER A 157 15.42 -3.04 -13.49
N ASP A 158 14.11 -3.09 -13.23
CA ASP A 158 13.39 -4.27 -12.72
C ASP A 158 12.49 -4.90 -13.79
N ALA A 159 12.70 -4.55 -15.07
CA ALA A 159 12.01 -5.11 -16.22
C ALA A 159 11.86 -6.64 -16.19
N PRO A 160 12.88 -7.47 -15.84
CA PRO A 160 12.70 -8.92 -15.82
C PRO A 160 11.68 -9.38 -14.79
N ALA A 161 11.62 -8.75 -13.61
CA ALA A 161 10.66 -9.09 -12.57
C ALA A 161 9.23 -8.69 -12.95
N ILE A 162 9.08 -7.51 -13.58
CA ILE A 162 7.79 -7.03 -14.09
C ILE A 162 7.28 -7.94 -15.22
N ASN A 163 8.14 -8.29 -16.18
CA ASN A 163 7.77 -9.14 -17.30
C ASN A 163 7.39 -10.56 -16.86
N ALA A 164 8.07 -11.10 -15.84
CA ALA A 164 7.70 -12.38 -15.24
C ALA A 164 6.30 -12.33 -14.61
N GLU A 165 5.98 -11.26 -13.88
CA GLU A 165 4.64 -11.09 -13.29
C GLU A 165 3.57 -10.85 -14.37
N LEU A 166 3.84 -10.04 -15.40
CA LEU A 166 2.94 -9.85 -16.55
C LEU A 166 2.62 -11.18 -17.25
N THR A 167 3.64 -12.00 -17.50
CA THR A 167 3.46 -13.33 -18.10
C THR A 167 2.59 -14.22 -17.22
N ARG A 168 2.82 -14.19 -15.90
CA ARG A 168 2.02 -14.92 -14.92
C ARG A 168 0.55 -14.46 -14.91
N LEU A 169 0.31 -13.15 -14.93
CA LEU A 169 -1.04 -12.58 -14.93
C LEU A 169 -1.81 -12.94 -16.20
N ARG A 170 -1.19 -12.82 -17.38
CA ARG A 170 -1.79 -13.23 -18.66
C ARG A 170 -2.13 -14.71 -18.70
N ALA A 171 -1.28 -15.55 -18.12
CA ALA A 171 -1.58 -16.97 -17.99
C ALA A 171 -2.79 -17.21 -17.08
N MET A 172 -2.87 -16.53 -15.93
CA MET A 172 -4.01 -16.62 -15.02
C MET A 172 -5.32 -16.13 -15.65
N ASP A 173 -5.28 -15.04 -16.42
CA ASP A 173 -6.44 -14.48 -17.10
C ASP A 173 -6.97 -15.44 -18.17
N LYS A 174 -6.06 -15.98 -19.01
CA LYS A 174 -6.40 -16.99 -20.02
C LYS A 174 -7.02 -18.26 -19.42
N GLU A 175 -6.53 -18.73 -18.27
CA GLU A 175 -7.12 -19.89 -17.60
C GLU A 175 -8.51 -19.57 -17.02
N ARG A 176 -8.74 -18.36 -16.50
CA ARG A 176 -10.07 -17.92 -16.07
C ARG A 176 -11.03 -17.77 -17.22
N GLU A 177 -10.61 -17.21 -18.35
CA GLU A 177 -11.42 -17.08 -19.56
C GLU A 177 -11.83 -18.46 -20.10
N LYS A 178 -10.88 -19.40 -20.19
CA LYS A 178 -11.18 -20.79 -20.57
C LYS A 178 -12.18 -21.44 -19.62
N ALA A 179 -12.01 -21.27 -18.31
CA ALA A 179 -12.92 -21.82 -17.32
C ALA A 179 -14.34 -21.20 -17.43
N GLN A 180 -14.45 -19.91 -17.74
CA GLN A 180 -15.72 -19.24 -18.01
C GLN A 180 -16.36 -19.75 -19.31
N ASN A 181 -15.59 -19.85 -20.39
CA ASN A 181 -16.07 -20.35 -21.68
C ASN A 181 -16.52 -21.82 -21.61
N GLN A 182 -15.84 -22.66 -20.81
CA GLN A 182 -16.27 -24.04 -20.57
C GLN A 182 -17.58 -24.11 -19.79
N LYS A 183 -17.77 -23.28 -18.75
CA LYS A 183 -19.03 -23.19 -18.02
C LYS A 183 -20.17 -22.75 -18.93
N PHE A 184 -19.94 -21.72 -19.73
CA PHE A 184 -20.94 -21.20 -20.68
C PHE A 184 -21.38 -22.25 -21.70
N LYS A 185 -20.43 -23.01 -22.28
CA LYS A 185 -20.75 -24.13 -23.18
C LYS A 185 -21.54 -25.25 -22.51
N GLY A 186 -21.26 -25.55 -21.24
CA GLY A 186 -22.00 -26.53 -20.45
C GLY A 186 -23.45 -26.10 -20.22
N ASP A 187 -23.65 -24.84 -19.85
CA ASP A 187 -24.98 -24.25 -19.64
C ASP A 187 -25.78 -24.16 -20.95
N GLU A 188 -25.14 -23.81 -22.06
CA GLU A 188 -25.76 -23.74 -23.38
C GLU A 188 -26.18 -25.14 -23.88
N SER A 189 -25.33 -26.15 -23.67
CA SER A 189 -25.63 -27.56 -23.98
C SER A 189 -26.80 -28.08 -23.14
N PHE A 190 -26.83 -27.77 -21.84
CA PHE A 190 -27.92 -28.13 -20.94
C PHE A 190 -29.25 -27.44 -21.31
N CYS A 191 -29.20 -26.17 -21.68
CA CYS A 191 -30.37 -25.40 -22.09
C CYS A 191 -30.94 -25.89 -23.43
N SER A 192 -30.06 -26.21 -24.40
CA SER A 192 -30.44 -26.80 -25.70
C SER A 192 -31.08 -28.18 -25.53
N ALA A 193 -30.49 -29.06 -24.71
CA ALA A 193 -31.02 -30.40 -24.44
C ALA A 193 -32.37 -30.40 -23.71
N ARG A 194 -32.61 -29.41 -22.84
CA ARG A 194 -33.91 -29.27 -22.15
C ARG A 194 -35.01 -28.74 -23.06
N ARG A 195 -34.67 -27.90 -24.04
CA ARG A 195 -35.62 -27.38 -25.04
C ARG A 195 -36.15 -28.48 -25.97
N SER A 196 -35.31 -29.43 -26.38
CA SER A 196 -35.72 -30.55 -27.25
C SER A 196 -36.62 -31.55 -26.52
N LEU A 197 -36.41 -31.78 -25.22
CA LEU A 197 -37.25 -32.68 -24.40
C LEU A 197 -38.65 -32.14 -24.10
N THR A 198 -38.91 -30.84 -24.31
CA THR A 198 -40.23 -30.23 -24.03
C THR A 198 -41.11 -30.11 -25.29
N GLN A 199 -40.59 -30.52 -26.47
CA GLN A 199 -41.31 -30.48 -27.76
C GLN A 199 -41.76 -31.87 -28.26
N MET A 200 -41.58 -32.92 -27.46
CA MET A 200 -42.16 -34.26 -27.67
C MET A 200 -43.33 -34.47 -26.71
#